data_AF-A0A183HM05-F1
#
_entry.id   AF-A0A183HM05-F1
#
_cell.length_a   1.000
_cell.length_b   1.000
_cell.length_c   1.000
_cell.angle_alpha   90.00
_cell.angle_beta   90.00
_cell.angle_gamma   90.00
#
_symmetry.space_group_name_H-M   'P 1'
#
loop_
_entity.id
_entity.type
_entity.pdbx_description
1 polymer ?
#
loop_
_entity_poly.entity_id
_entity_poly.type
_entity_poly.pdbx_seq_one_letter_code
_entity_poly.pdbx_strand_id
1 'polypeptide(L)'
;MGWREKVTNGVMTYTKVRKCQSRYYDKKENMVCICNATYCDDIPEVGNLQALQAAIYKTDQRGKRFERTVSSFTEKKSGNVSRKRGVICS
;
A
#
# COMPACT_ATOMS: atom_id res chain seq x y z
N MET A 1 -11.72 1.39 18.97
CA MET A 1 -11.12 1.61 17.63
C MET A 1 -9.76 2.25 17.87
N GLY A 2 -8.67 1.48 17.79
CA GLY A 2 -7.34 1.98 18.14
C GLY A 2 -6.29 1.39 17.22
N TRP A 3 -5.68 2.23 16.38
CA TRP A 3 -4.52 1.87 15.59
C TRP A 3 -3.33 1.83 16.56
N ARG A 4 -2.88 0.61 16.89
CA ARG A 4 -1.74 0.42 17.77
C ARG A 4 -0.48 0.59 16.93
N GLU A 5 0.15 1.77 17.00
CA GLU A 5 1.48 2.00 16.46
C GLU A 5 2.46 1.09 17.22
N LYS A 6 3.04 0.09 16.56
CA LYS A 6 4.14 -0.69 17.13
C LYS A 6 5.44 0.07 16.91
N VAL A 7 5.78 0.93 17.87
CA VAL A 7 7.11 1.54 17.94
C VAL A 7 8.05 0.54 18.63
N THR A 8 8.96 -0.07 17.88
CA THR A 8 10.07 -0.85 18.46
C THR A 8 11.40 -0.40 17.86
N ASN A 9 12.18 0.32 18.67
CA ASN A 9 13.64 0.47 18.64
C ASN A 9 14.32 0.61 17.26
N GLY A 10 14.00 1.65 16.49
CA GLY A 10 14.95 2.29 15.54
C GLY A 10 15.55 1.42 14.42
N VAL A 11 15.15 0.16 14.29
CA VAL A 11 15.55 -0.75 13.22
C VAL A 11 14.32 -1.00 12.38
N MET A 12 14.29 -0.45 11.17
CA MET A 12 13.28 -0.73 10.15
C MET A 12 13.42 -2.20 9.72
N THR A 13 12.96 -3.12 10.56
CA THR A 13 12.88 -4.54 10.19
C THR A 13 11.76 -4.65 9.17
N TYR A 14 12.12 -4.86 7.91
CA TYR A 14 11.21 -5.13 6.81
C TYR A 14 10.45 -6.42 7.14
N THR A 15 9.37 -6.34 7.93
CA THR A 15 8.50 -7.48 8.17
C THR A 15 7.98 -7.90 6.81
N LYS A 16 8.32 -9.12 6.40
CA LYS A 16 7.90 -9.69 5.13
C LYS A 16 6.37 -9.58 5.01
N VAL A 17 5.90 -8.58 4.26
CA VAL A 17 4.47 -8.30 4.07
C VAL A 17 3.82 -9.56 3.49
N ARG A 18 2.86 -10.14 4.20
CA ARG A 18 2.13 -11.31 3.72
C ARG A 18 1.23 -10.90 2.58
N LYS A 19 1.35 -11.62 1.45
CA LYS A 19 0.55 -11.35 0.25
C LYS A 19 -0.87 -11.92 0.40
N CYS A 20 -1.82 -11.34 -0.32
CA CYS A 20 -3.15 -11.91 -0.46
C CYS A 20 -3.10 -13.33 -1.03
N GLN A 21 -3.69 -14.28 -0.31
CA GLN A 21 -3.96 -15.61 -0.83
C GLN A 21 -5.30 -15.56 -1.55
N SER A 22 -5.26 -15.41 -2.87
CA SER A 22 -6.45 -15.22 -3.69
C SER A 22 -7.26 -16.50 -3.86
N ARG A 23 -8.58 -16.35 -3.81
CA ARG A 23 -9.56 -17.37 -4.19
C ARG A 23 -10.60 -16.74 -5.09
N TYR A 24 -10.91 -17.43 -6.18
CA TYR A 24 -11.91 -17.00 -7.14
C TYR A 24 -13.18 -17.82 -6.92
N TYR A 25 -14.32 -17.14 -6.92
CA TYR A 25 -15.64 -17.75 -6.96
C TYR A 25 -16.32 -17.40 -8.29
N ASP A 26 -17.30 -18.21 -8.68
CA ASP A 26 -18.01 -18.10 -9.97
C ASP A 26 -17.06 -18.14 -11.18
N LYS A 27 -17.44 -17.51 -12.30
CA LYS A 27 -16.70 -17.46 -13.57
C LYS A 27 -15.41 -16.59 -13.51
N LYS A 28 -14.72 -16.55 -12.37
CA LYS A 28 -13.48 -15.78 -12.09
C LYS A 28 -13.65 -14.26 -12.02
N GLU A 29 -14.87 -13.74 -11.92
CA GLU A 29 -15.13 -12.30 -11.79
C GLU A 29 -15.00 -11.81 -10.34
N ASN A 30 -15.18 -12.70 -9.37
CA ASN A 30 -15.14 -12.39 -7.94
C ASN A 30 -13.89 -13.01 -7.30
N MET A 31 -12.92 -12.16 -6.91
CA MET A 31 -11.72 -12.56 -6.18
C MET A 31 -11.80 -12.12 -4.73
N VAL A 32 -11.44 -13.00 -3.79
CA VAL A 32 -11.29 -12.67 -2.37
C VAL A 32 -9.91 -13.07 -1.85
N CYS A 33 -9.43 -12.35 -0.83
CA CYS A 33 -8.26 -12.75 -0.05
C CYS A 33 -8.72 -13.63 1.13
N ILE A 34 -8.22 -14.87 1.20
CA ILE A 34 -8.57 -15.76 2.30
C ILE A 34 -7.78 -15.39 3.55
N CYS A 35 -8.51 -15.19 4.63
CA CYS A 35 -7.99 -15.11 5.99
C CYS A 35 -8.38 -16.36 6.78
N ASN A 36 -7.48 -16.85 7.62
CA ASN A 36 -7.73 -17.91 8.59
C ASN A 36 -7.08 -17.54 9.95
N ALA A 37 -7.15 -18.45 10.93
CA ALA A 37 -6.67 -18.19 12.29
C ALA A 37 -5.17 -17.82 12.38
N THR A 38 -4.34 -18.22 11.40
CA THR A 38 -2.90 -17.99 11.41
C THR A 38 -2.40 -17.15 10.22
N TYR A 39 -3.26 -16.83 9.26
CA TYR A 39 -2.89 -16.18 8.01
C TYR A 39 -3.90 -15.13 7.56
N CYS A 40 -3.40 -13.94 7.25
CA CYS A 40 -4.07 -12.88 6.50
C CYS A 40 -3.03 -12.12 5.70
N ASP A 41 -3.46 -11.38 4.67
CA ASP A 41 -2.63 -10.35 4.05
C ASP A 41 -2.33 -9.21 5.04
N ASP A 42 -1.14 -8.64 4.90
CA ASP A 42 -0.75 -7.45 5.66
C ASP A 42 -0.87 -6.22 4.78
N ILE A 43 -1.20 -5.09 5.39
CA ILE A 43 -1.14 -3.80 4.71
C ILE A 43 0.33 -3.36 4.70
N PRO A 44 0.97 -3.21 3.52
CA PRO A 44 2.35 -2.76 3.45
C PRO A 44 2.49 -1.34 4.03
N GLU A 45 3.50 -1.15 4.87
CA GLU A 45 3.85 0.19 5.35
C GLU A 45 4.26 1.10 4.18
N VAL A 46 3.99 2.40 4.33
CA VAL A 46 4.37 3.40 3.32
C VAL A 46 5.89 3.55 3.23
N GLY A 47 6.59 3.34 4.35
CA GLY A 47 8.02 3.59 4.50
C GLY A 47 8.36 5.07 4.35
N ASN A 48 9.65 5.36 4.17
CA ASN A 48 10.12 6.71 3.91
C ASN A 48 10.00 7.04 2.41
N LEU A 49 9.31 8.15 2.10
CA LEU A 49 9.24 8.74 0.76
C LEU A 49 10.10 10.00 0.72
N GLN A 50 10.87 10.20 -0.35
CA GLN A 50 11.62 11.43 -0.54
C GLN A 50 10.68 12.59 -0.90
N ALA A 51 11.20 13.82 -0.84
CA ALA A 51 10.47 14.98 -1.35
C ALA A 51 10.07 14.73 -2.81
N LEU A 52 8.87 15.19 -3.19
CA LEU A 52 8.30 14.98 -4.52
C LEU A 52 8.10 13.50 -4.89
N GLN A 53 7.96 12.60 -3.92
CA GLN A 53 7.55 11.22 -4.17
C GLN A 53 6.18 10.92 -3.57
N ALA A 54 5.44 10.02 -4.22
CA ALA A 54 4.22 9.41 -3.72
C ALA A 54 4.31 7.89 -3.81
N ALA A 55 3.82 7.21 -2.78
CA ALA A 55 3.48 5.79 -2.87
C ALA A 55 2.07 5.66 -3.48
N ILE A 56 1.96 4.80 -4.48
CA ILE A 56 0.70 4.47 -5.14
C ILE A 56 0.42 3.00 -4.84
N TYR A 57 -0.78 2.73 -4.33
CA TYR A 57 -1.24 1.37 -4.07
C TYR A 57 -2.39 1.06 -5.01
N LYS A 58 -2.21 0.03 -5.84
CA LYS A 58 -3.21 -0.38 -6.82
C LYS A 58 -3.94 -1.65 -6.37
N THR A 59 -5.27 -1.62 -6.50
CA THR A 59 -6.12 -2.81 -6.42
C THR A 59 -6.92 -2.92 -7.71
N ASP A 60 -7.09 -4.10 -8.27
CA ASP A 60 -7.92 -4.27 -9.47
C ASP A 60 -8.69 -5.59 -9.47
N GLN A 61 -9.71 -5.66 -10.33
CA GLN A 61 -10.53 -6.87 -10.50
C GLN A 61 -9.73 -8.05 -11.05
N ARG A 62 -8.54 -7.81 -11.65
CA ARG A 62 -7.65 -8.88 -12.15
C ARG A 62 -6.87 -9.55 -11.02
N GLY A 63 -6.88 -8.97 -9.83
CA GLY A 63 -6.34 -9.57 -8.62
C GLY A 63 -5.20 -8.80 -7.97
N LYS A 64 -4.90 -7.58 -8.41
CA LYS A 64 -3.95 -6.71 -7.68
C LYS A 64 -4.52 -6.39 -6.31
N ARG A 65 -3.69 -6.52 -5.28
CA ARG A 65 -4.05 -6.21 -3.89
C ARG A 65 -2.92 -5.45 -3.22
N PHE A 66 -3.12 -4.15 -3.02
CA PHE A 66 -2.11 -3.25 -2.44
C PHE A 66 -0.74 -3.34 -3.13
N GLU A 67 -0.74 -3.49 -4.46
CA GLU A 67 0.50 -3.49 -5.22
C GLU A 67 1.11 -2.08 -5.17
N ARG A 68 2.28 -1.97 -4.53
CA ARG A 68 2.95 -0.69 -4.29
C ARG A 68 3.85 -0.30 -5.46
N THR A 69 3.69 0.91 -5.94
CA THR A 69 4.65 1.61 -6.80
C THR A 69 5.02 2.95 -6.18
N VAL A 70 6.16 3.51 -6.58
CA VAL A 70 6.58 4.86 -6.18
C VAL A 70 6.65 5.71 -7.43
N SER A 71 6.01 6.88 -7.39
CA SER A 71 6.04 7.85 -8.47
C SER A 71 6.66 9.15 -7.97
N SER A 72 7.38 9.83 -8.85
CA SER A 72 7.99 11.13 -8.57
C SER A 72 7.25 12.23 -9.31
N PHE A 73 6.97 13.33 -8.61
CA PHE A 73 6.42 14.54 -9.20
C PHE A 73 7.54 15.37 -9.81
N THR A 74 7.32 15.90 -11.01
CA THR A 74 8.16 16.95 -11.57
C THR A 74 7.61 18.31 -11.14
N GLU A 75 8.49 19.22 -10.70
CA GLU A 75 8.07 20.59 -10.41
C GLU A 75 7.67 21.30 -11.70
N LYS A 76 6.42 21.77 -11.79
CA LYS A 76 6.06 22.80 -12.77
C LYS A 76 6.63 24.12 -12.27
N LYS A 77 7.42 24.80 -13.12
CA LYS A 77 7.98 26.12 -12.80
C LYS A 77 6.85 27.11 -12.42
N SER A 78 7.02 27.68 -11.22
CA SER A 78 6.39 28.89 -10.65
C SER A 78 4.86 28.98 -10.65
N GLY A 79 4.26 28.58 -9.53
CA GLY A 79 2.93 28.97 -9.08
C GLY A 79 2.65 28.35 -7.71
N ASN A 80 2.82 29.14 -6.64
CA ASN A 80 2.57 28.82 -5.21
C ASN A 80 2.40 27.31 -4.87
N VAL A 81 3.51 26.61 -4.63
CA VAL A 81 3.54 25.15 -4.40
C VAL A 81 3.01 24.83 -3.00
N SER A 82 1.75 24.41 -2.92
CA SER A 82 1.22 23.73 -1.73
C SER A 82 1.83 22.33 -1.63
N ARG A 83 2.68 22.10 -0.64
CA ARG A 83 3.28 20.79 -0.32
C ARG A 83 2.20 19.77 0.04
N LYS A 84 1.66 19.05 -0.95
CA LYS A 84 0.75 17.93 -0.69
C LYS A 84 1.55 16.63 -0.63
N ARG A 85 1.80 16.14 0.59
CA ARG A 85 2.11 14.73 0.83
C ARG A 85 0.80 13.97 0.73
N GLY A 86 0.69 13.03 -0.21
CA GLY A 86 -0.55 12.32 -0.46
C GLY A 86 -0.29 10.88 -0.86
N VAL A 87 -1.13 9.98 -0.36
CA VAL A 87 -1.24 8.60 -0.86
C VAL A 87 -2.34 8.62 -1.92
N ILE A 88 -2.06 8.07 -3.10
CA ILE A 88 -3.07 7.88 -4.14
C ILE A 88 -3.48 6.41 -4.12
N CYS A 89 -4.74 6.17 -3.76
CA CYS A 89 -5.38 4.86 -3.88
C CYS A 89 -6.15 4.83 -5.21
N SER A 90 -5.90 3.83 -6.05
CA SER A 90 -6.55 3.65 -7.35
C SER A 90 -6.99 2.22 -7.58
#